data_AF-A0A412X9A8-F1
#
_entry.id   AF-A0A412X9A8-F1
#
_cell.length_a   1.000
_cell.length_b   1.000
_cell.length_c   1.000
_cell.angle_alpha   90.00
_cell.angle_beta   90.00
_cell.angle_gamma   90.00
#
_symmetry.space_group_name_H-M   'P 1'
#
loop_
_entity.id
_entity.type
_entity.pdbx_description
1 polymer ?
#
loop_
_entity_poly.entity_id
_entity_poly.type
_entity_poly.pdbx_seq_one_letter_code
_entity_poly.pdbx_strand_id
1 'polypeptide(L)'
;MEEKEKSNIIIYQSEDGQTHIEVRMDEDTVWLTQQQMSDLYQTSRTNVVEHIKHIYEDGELVEEATCRKIRQVRQEGTRMVEREIPHYNLDMIISLGYRINSIQATHFRQWATARLKEYIIKGFTMDDERLKQTGGGGYWKELLDRIRDIRSSEKVMYRQVLDIYATAIDYDPRSEVSIEFFKIVQNKLHFAAHGHTAAEVIYERADANRHMMGLTSFKGDHPTLRDAKIAKNYLSEEDLKVLNNLVSGYFDFAEVQAMKHRTMYMKDYIQHLDAILSSTGEQLLNGCGTVSHGQAMEKAEKEYRKFDVRTLSPVEQAYLDNIKILNKKVKGKK
;
A
#
# COMPACT_ATOMS: atom_id res chain seq x y z
N MET A 1 -21.13 -32.16 6.47
CA MET A 1 -21.43 -30.72 6.57
C MET A 1 -20.39 -30.14 7.49
N GLU A 2 -19.38 -29.47 6.95
CA GLU A 2 -18.40 -28.75 7.76
C GLU A 2 -19.11 -27.58 8.44
N GLU A 3 -19.16 -27.60 9.78
CA GLU A 3 -19.45 -26.41 10.58
C GLU A 3 -18.34 -25.39 10.31
N LYS A 4 -18.55 -24.49 9.33
CA LYS A 4 -17.71 -23.30 9.16
C LYS A 4 -17.70 -22.55 10.51
N GLU A 5 -16.53 -22.47 11.13
CA GLU A 5 -16.26 -21.94 12.47
C GLU A 5 -16.96 -20.59 12.71
N LYS A 6 -17.73 -20.51 13.80
CA LYS A 6 -18.27 -19.24 14.30
C LYS A 6 -17.10 -18.42 14.84
N SER A 7 -16.81 -17.29 14.21
CA SER A 7 -15.76 -16.37 14.67
C SER A 7 -16.39 -15.25 15.49
N ASN A 8 -15.94 -15.03 16.72
CA ASN A 8 -16.40 -13.90 17.53
C ASN A 8 -15.70 -12.62 17.04
N ILE A 9 -16.45 -11.69 16.45
CA ILE A 9 -15.92 -10.40 15.98
C ILE A 9 -16.61 -9.27 16.71
N ILE A 10 -15.78 -8.41 17.29
CA ILE A 10 -16.20 -7.13 17.85
C ILE A 10 -16.36 -6.16 16.67
N ILE A 11 -17.59 -5.75 16.37
CA ILE A 11 -17.88 -4.76 15.31
C ILE A 11 -17.43 -3.37 15.76
N TYR A 12 -17.70 -3.01 17.03
CA TYR A 12 -17.10 -1.88 17.73
C TYR A 12 -17.27 -2.09 19.24
N GLN A 13 -16.33 -1.59 20.03
CA GLN A 13 -16.38 -1.65 21.49
C GLN A 13 -16.80 -0.27 22.02
N SER A 14 -17.92 -0.21 22.75
CA SER A 14 -18.28 0.97 23.55
C SER A 14 -17.32 1.10 24.75
N GLU A 15 -17.25 2.28 25.38
CA GLU A 15 -16.42 2.50 26.58
C GLU A 15 -16.73 1.51 27.71
N ASP A 16 -17.95 0.97 27.75
CA ASP A 16 -18.39 -0.01 28.75
C ASP A 16 -17.98 -1.46 28.43
N GLY A 17 -17.42 -1.73 27.24
CA GLY A 17 -16.94 -3.05 26.84
C GLY A 17 -18.03 -4.11 26.58
N GLN A 18 -19.32 -3.74 26.59
CA GLN A 18 -20.41 -4.72 26.62
C GLN A 18 -20.93 -5.17 25.24
N THR A 19 -20.63 -4.47 24.15
CA THR A 19 -21.22 -4.81 22.85
C THR A 19 -20.40 -5.89 22.14
N HIS A 20 -20.73 -7.15 22.43
CA HIS A 20 -20.20 -8.32 21.72
C HIS A 20 -21.30 -8.94 20.85
N ILE A 21 -21.06 -9.08 19.55
CA ILE A 21 -21.96 -9.82 18.66
C ILE A 21 -21.18 -10.98 18.07
N GLU A 22 -21.78 -12.17 18.12
CA GLU A 22 -21.28 -13.31 17.36
C GLU A 22 -21.64 -13.10 15.89
N VAL A 23 -20.62 -12.93 15.05
CA VAL A 23 -20.80 -12.63 13.64
C VAL A 23 -20.21 -13.73 12.78
N ARG A 24 -20.90 -14.12 11.71
CA ARG A 24 -20.33 -15.03 10.73
C ARG A 24 -19.48 -14.23 9.75
N MET A 25 -18.19 -14.55 9.69
CA MET A 25 -17.31 -14.14 8.60
C MET A 25 -17.45 -15.13 7.46
N ASP A 26 -17.62 -14.62 6.25
CA ASP A 26 -17.52 -15.39 5.03
C ASP A 26 -16.86 -14.50 3.97
N GLU A 27 -15.75 -14.97 3.38
CA GLU A 27 -15.10 -14.36 2.21
C GLU A 27 -14.97 -12.81 2.31
N ASP A 28 -14.24 -12.35 3.32
CA ASP A 28 -13.84 -10.94 3.52
C ASP A 28 -14.92 -9.95 4.01
N THR A 29 -16.13 -10.40 4.29
CA THR A 29 -17.17 -9.53 4.84
C THR A 29 -17.99 -10.15 5.96
N VAL A 30 -18.65 -9.26 6.70
CA VAL A 30 -19.50 -9.57 7.84
C VAL A 30 -20.94 -9.63 7.35
N TRP A 31 -21.63 -10.73 7.66
CA TRP A 31 -23.04 -10.93 7.31
C TRP A 31 -23.91 -10.99 8.56
N LEU A 32 -24.89 -10.09 8.65
CA LEU A 32 -25.87 -10.04 9.75
C LEU A 32 -27.30 -10.19 9.24
N THR A 33 -28.12 -10.90 10.01
CA THR A 33 -29.58 -10.91 9.84
C THR A 33 -30.20 -9.61 10.36
N GLN A 34 -31.43 -9.32 9.94
CA GLN A 34 -32.22 -8.19 10.48
C GLN A 34 -32.35 -8.23 12.00
N GLN A 35 -32.43 -9.43 12.59
CA GLN A 35 -32.51 -9.59 14.03
C GLN A 35 -31.19 -9.21 14.71
N GLN A 36 -30.05 -9.70 14.20
CA GLN A 36 -28.75 -9.34 14.76
C GLN A 36 -28.46 -7.84 14.63
N MET A 37 -28.89 -7.20 13.53
CA MET A 37 -28.76 -5.74 13.39
C MET A 37 -29.68 -4.97 14.36
N SER A 38 -30.87 -5.50 14.66
CA SER A 38 -31.77 -4.98 15.69
C SER A 38 -31.13 -5.06 17.07
N ASP A 39 -30.47 -6.17 17.39
CA ASP A 39 -29.75 -6.35 18.65
C ASP A 39 -28.52 -5.42 18.73
N LEU A 40 -27.75 -5.29 17.63
CA LEU A 40 -26.57 -4.42 17.53
C LEU A 40 -26.88 -2.97 17.83
N TYR A 41 -27.93 -2.45 17.22
CA TYR A 41 -28.31 -1.05 17.35
C TYR A 41 -29.36 -0.84 18.44
N GLN A 42 -29.71 -1.86 19.22
CA GLN A 42 -30.73 -1.83 20.28
C GLN A 42 -32.02 -1.14 19.82
N THR A 43 -32.53 -1.58 18.67
CA THR A 43 -33.74 -1.06 18.03
C THR A 43 -34.70 -2.20 17.71
N SER A 44 -35.94 -1.90 17.33
CA SER A 44 -36.87 -2.92 16.84
C SER A 44 -36.46 -3.45 15.46
N ARG A 45 -36.73 -4.74 15.21
CA ARG A 45 -36.58 -5.36 13.88
C ARG A 45 -37.40 -4.63 12.81
N THR A 46 -38.59 -4.15 13.14
CA THR A 46 -39.44 -3.38 12.20
C THR A 46 -38.73 -2.11 11.74
N ASN A 47 -38.09 -1.38 12.66
CA ASN A 47 -37.34 -0.16 12.33
C ASN A 47 -36.14 -0.47 11.41
N VAL A 48 -35.44 -1.59 11.64
CA VAL A 48 -34.36 -2.05 10.76
C VAL A 48 -34.88 -2.33 9.34
N VAL A 49 -36.00 -3.05 9.21
CA VAL A 49 -36.62 -3.36 7.91
C VAL A 49 -37.03 -2.09 7.17
N GLU A 50 -37.61 -1.13 7.89
CA GLU A 50 -38.02 0.17 7.34
C GLU A 50 -36.81 0.95 6.82
N HIS A 51 -35.73 1.06 7.61
CA HIS A 51 -34.52 1.75 7.16
C HIS A 51 -33.83 1.05 5.99
N ILE A 52 -33.78 -0.29 5.95
CA ILE A 52 -33.24 -1.04 4.81
C ILE A 52 -34.01 -0.68 3.54
N LYS A 53 -35.34 -0.64 3.63
CA LYS A 53 -36.19 -0.28 2.50
C LYS A 53 -35.86 1.14 2.00
N HIS A 54 -35.78 2.11 2.90
CA HIS A 54 -35.43 3.50 2.53
C HIS A 54 -34.02 3.61 1.94
N ILE A 55 -33.03 2.85 2.44
CA ILE A 55 -31.66 2.81 1.88
C ILE A 55 -31.67 2.40 0.39
N TYR A 56 -32.48 1.40 0.03
CA TYR A 56 -32.62 0.96 -1.35
C TYR A 56 -33.44 1.94 -2.20
N GLU A 57 -34.51 2.52 -1.65
CA GLU A 57 -35.32 3.53 -2.35
C GLU A 57 -34.51 4.80 -2.66
N ASP A 58 -33.61 5.21 -1.77
CA ASP A 58 -32.70 6.33 -1.95
C ASP A 58 -31.57 6.03 -2.95
N GLY A 59 -31.42 4.76 -3.37
CA GLY A 59 -30.34 4.32 -4.25
C GLY A 59 -28.95 4.35 -3.62
N GLU A 60 -28.86 4.39 -2.28
CA GLU A 60 -27.59 4.39 -1.54
C GLU A 60 -26.85 3.05 -1.72
N LEU A 61 -27.60 1.95 -1.72
CA LEU A 61 -27.09 0.60 -1.91
C LEU A 61 -27.96 -0.17 -2.92
N VAL A 62 -27.37 -1.23 -3.51
CA VAL A 62 -28.04 -2.15 -4.44
C VAL A 62 -28.32 -3.47 -3.71
N GLU A 63 -29.56 -3.96 -3.76
CA GLU A 63 -29.99 -5.13 -2.99
C GLU A 63 -29.21 -6.40 -3.39
N GLU A 64 -28.95 -6.61 -4.69
CA GLU A 64 -28.23 -7.78 -5.20
C GLU A 64 -26.77 -7.85 -4.71
N ALA A 65 -26.17 -6.68 -4.42
CA ALA A 65 -24.78 -6.60 -3.94
C ALA A 65 -24.68 -6.73 -2.41
N THR A 66 -25.73 -6.36 -1.68
CA THR A 66 -25.69 -6.19 -0.21
C THR A 66 -26.55 -7.19 0.56
N CYS A 67 -27.40 -7.96 -0.10
CA CYS A 67 -28.28 -8.96 0.50
C CYS A 67 -28.04 -10.36 -0.10
N ARG A 68 -27.89 -11.38 0.76
CA ARG A 68 -27.87 -12.79 0.38
C ARG A 68 -28.95 -13.55 1.15
N LYS A 69 -29.69 -14.43 0.45
CA LYS A 69 -30.69 -15.31 1.07
C LYS A 69 -30.03 -16.64 1.43
N ILE A 70 -29.91 -16.91 2.72
CA ILE A 70 -29.34 -18.18 3.20
C ILE A 70 -30.48 -19.08 3.66
N ARG A 71 -30.51 -20.32 3.18
CA ARG A 71 -31.46 -21.34 3.64
C ARG A 71 -31.07 -21.81 5.03
N GLN A 72 -31.96 -21.61 5.99
CA GLN A 72 -31.86 -22.18 7.32
C GLN A 72 -32.93 -23.25 7.47
N VAL A 73 -32.50 -24.48 7.77
CA VAL A 73 -33.38 -25.58 8.13
C VAL A 73 -33.51 -25.58 9.65
N ARG A 74 -34.72 -25.39 10.17
CA ARG A 74 -35.00 -25.45 11.61
C ARG A 74 -36.04 -26.53 11.87
N GLN A 75 -35.85 -27.28 12.95
CA GLN A 75 -36.84 -28.23 13.44
C GLN A 75 -37.85 -27.48 14.34
N GLU A 76 -39.09 -27.33 13.87
CA GLU A 76 -40.20 -26.75 14.64
C GLU A 76 -41.16 -27.89 15.03
N GLY A 77 -41.04 -28.38 16.27
CA GLY A 77 -41.77 -29.55 16.74
C GLY A 77 -41.37 -30.83 15.99
N THR A 78 -42.32 -31.47 15.31
CA THR A 78 -42.08 -32.68 14.49
C THR A 78 -41.79 -32.38 13.01
N ARG A 79 -41.80 -31.10 12.58
CA ARG A 79 -41.63 -30.71 11.17
C ARG A 79 -40.28 -30.04 10.95
N MET A 80 -39.60 -30.44 9.87
CA MET A 80 -38.45 -29.73 9.34
C MET A 80 -38.96 -28.60 8.44
N VAL A 81 -38.66 -27.36 8.80
CA VAL A 81 -39.08 -26.16 8.07
C VAL A 81 -37.84 -25.48 7.49
N GLU A 82 -37.79 -25.37 6.17
CA GLU A 82 -36.78 -24.57 5.47
C GLU A 82 -37.28 -23.13 5.34
N ARG A 83 -36.48 -22.16 5.78
CA ARG A 83 -36.74 -20.73 5.55
C ARG A 83 -35.51 -20.08 4.91
N GLU A 84 -35.76 -19.24 3.91
CA GLU A 84 -34.75 -18.33 3.39
C GLU A 84 -34.71 -17.07 4.26
N ILE A 85 -33.56 -16.82 4.89
CA ILE A 85 -33.37 -15.66 5.76
C ILE A 85 -32.40 -14.70 5.06
N PRO A 86 -32.80 -13.41 4.89
CA PRO A 86 -31.91 -12.41 4.32
C PRO A 86 -30.79 -12.07 5.30
N HIS A 87 -29.57 -12.09 4.79
CA HIS A 87 -28.36 -11.64 5.46
C HIS A 87 -27.80 -10.44 4.69
N TYR A 88 -27.35 -9.44 5.43
CA TYR A 88 -26.87 -8.19 4.89
C TYR A 88 -25.39 -8.00 5.21
N ASN A 89 -24.63 -7.45 4.25
CA ASN A 89 -23.20 -7.27 4.35
C ASN A 89 -22.81 -6.05 5.21
N LEU A 90 -21.50 -5.79 5.32
CA LEU A 90 -20.95 -4.68 6.08
C LEU A 90 -21.47 -3.30 5.63
N ASP A 91 -21.67 -3.08 4.32
CA ASP A 91 -22.13 -1.78 3.80
C ASP A 91 -23.51 -1.43 4.35
N MET A 92 -24.43 -2.39 4.32
CA MET A 92 -25.77 -2.21 4.89
C MET A 92 -25.71 -1.95 6.41
N ILE A 93 -24.84 -2.66 7.12
CA ILE A 93 -24.66 -2.48 8.57
C ILE A 93 -24.18 -1.07 8.87
N ILE A 94 -23.22 -0.54 8.09
CA ILE A 94 -22.71 0.83 8.23
C ILE A 94 -23.82 1.85 7.95
N SER A 95 -24.53 1.73 6.83
CA SER A 95 -25.62 2.64 6.44
C SER A 95 -26.72 2.70 7.51
N LEU A 96 -27.10 1.55 8.07
CA LEU A 96 -28.06 1.48 9.17
C LEU A 96 -27.56 2.20 10.43
N GLY A 97 -26.27 2.09 10.75
CA GLY A 97 -25.66 2.79 11.89
C GLY A 97 -25.74 4.32 11.78
N TYR A 98 -25.85 4.86 10.56
CA TYR A 98 -26.07 6.30 10.35
C TYR A 98 -27.54 6.72 10.36
N ARG A 99 -28.47 5.82 10.03
CA ARG A 99 -29.91 6.13 9.97
C ARG A 99 -30.65 5.84 11.27
N ILE A 100 -30.22 4.85 12.04
CA ILE A 100 -30.87 4.48 13.31
C ILE A 100 -30.53 5.51 14.39
N ASN A 101 -31.58 5.99 15.06
CA ASN A 101 -31.46 6.81 16.24
C ASN A 101 -31.46 5.95 17.51
N SER A 102 -30.28 5.54 17.97
CA SER A 102 -30.08 4.87 19.26
C SER A 102 -28.75 5.26 19.89
N ILE A 103 -28.60 4.97 21.19
CA ILE A 103 -27.33 5.18 21.92
C ILE A 103 -26.22 4.35 21.27
N GLN A 104 -26.51 3.08 20.93
CA GLN A 104 -25.56 2.20 20.26
C GLN A 104 -25.17 2.72 18.87
N ALA A 105 -26.13 3.17 18.06
CA ALA A 105 -25.83 3.79 16.78
C ALA A 105 -25.00 5.09 16.94
N THR A 106 -25.21 5.83 18.03
CA THR A 106 -24.38 7.01 18.37
C THR A 106 -22.94 6.62 18.69
N HIS A 107 -22.73 5.60 19.52
CA HIS A 107 -21.39 5.08 19.81
C HIS A 107 -20.70 4.55 18.57
N PHE A 108 -21.41 3.80 17.71
CA PHE A 108 -20.90 3.35 16.42
C PHE A 108 -20.42 4.52 15.56
N ARG A 109 -21.22 5.59 15.43
CA ARG A 109 -20.84 6.79 14.66
C ARG A 109 -19.64 7.51 15.26
N GLN A 110 -19.56 7.63 16.58
CA GLN A 110 -18.40 8.23 17.26
C GLN A 110 -17.13 7.42 16.99
N TRP A 111 -17.21 6.09 17.12
CA TRP A 111 -16.11 5.17 16.82
C TRP A 111 -15.67 5.28 15.34
N ALA A 112 -16.61 5.20 14.40
CA ALA A 112 -16.32 5.29 12.97
C ALA A 112 -15.69 6.64 12.61
N THR A 113 -16.21 7.73 13.19
CA THR A 113 -15.67 9.09 13.00
C THR A 113 -14.26 9.19 13.56
N ALA A 114 -13.98 8.61 14.73
CA ALA A 114 -12.64 8.59 15.31
C ALA A 114 -11.63 7.86 14.40
N ARG A 115 -12.03 6.70 13.86
CA ARG A 115 -11.20 5.92 12.92
C ARG A 115 -10.97 6.64 11.59
N LEU A 116 -11.99 7.30 11.05
CA LEU A 116 -11.87 8.11 9.84
C LEU A 116 -10.97 9.32 10.08
N LYS A 117 -11.16 10.03 11.20
CA LYS A 117 -10.32 11.17 11.59
C LYS A 117 -8.86 10.76 11.77
N GLU A 118 -8.63 9.63 12.42
CA GLU A 118 -7.29 9.06 12.58
C GLU A 118 -6.64 8.78 11.23
N TYR A 119 -7.35 8.12 10.30
CA TYR A 119 -6.85 7.88 8.96
C TYR A 119 -6.56 9.17 8.19
N ILE A 120 -7.44 10.18 8.25
CA ILE A 120 -7.25 11.47 7.58
C ILE A 120 -6.00 12.20 8.10
N ILE A 121 -5.75 12.15 9.42
CA ILE A 121 -4.62 12.87 10.05
C ILE A 121 -3.31 12.09 9.91
N LYS A 122 -3.32 10.79 10.22
CA LYS A 122 -2.10 9.95 10.30
C LYS A 122 -1.80 9.20 9.01
N GLY A 123 -2.80 8.99 8.16
CA GLY A 123 -2.70 8.15 6.95
C GLY A 123 -2.93 6.65 7.20
N PHE A 124 -3.23 6.21 8.42
CA PHE A 124 -3.50 4.82 8.77
C PHE A 124 -4.43 4.72 9.99
N THR A 125 -5.12 3.58 10.12
CA THR A 125 -5.91 3.18 11.30
C THR A 125 -5.57 1.72 11.60
N MET A 126 -5.40 1.37 12.89
CA MET A 126 -4.99 0.03 13.30
C MET A 126 -5.68 -0.40 14.60
N ASP A 127 -5.89 -1.70 14.77
CA ASP A 127 -6.34 -2.32 16.01
C ASP A 127 -5.17 -3.11 16.63
N ASP A 128 -4.37 -2.42 17.46
CA ASP A 128 -3.16 -2.97 18.06
C ASP A 128 -3.41 -4.22 18.90
N GLU A 129 -4.49 -4.24 19.69
CA GLU A 129 -4.79 -5.34 20.60
C GLU A 129 -5.19 -6.59 19.83
N ARG A 130 -6.02 -6.44 18.78
CA ARG A 130 -6.35 -7.56 17.89
C ARG A 130 -5.10 -8.11 17.21
N LEU A 131 -4.24 -7.23 16.68
CA LEU A 131 -3.02 -7.66 15.99
C LEU A 131 -2.03 -8.40 16.91
N LYS A 132 -1.91 -7.97 18.18
CA LYS A 132 -1.11 -8.67 19.20
C LYS A 132 -1.69 -10.04 19.55
N GLN A 133 -3.01 -10.17 19.66
CA GLN A 133 -3.67 -11.38 20.15
C GLN A 133 -3.81 -12.48 19.08
N THR A 134 -4.19 -12.12 17.85
CA THR A 134 -4.38 -13.11 16.76
C THR A 134 -3.11 -13.36 15.94
N GLY A 135 -1.98 -12.76 16.32
CA GLY A 135 -0.73 -12.83 15.56
C GLY A 135 -0.84 -12.21 14.16
N GLY A 136 -1.88 -11.41 13.93
CA GLY A 136 -2.06 -10.60 12.72
C GLY A 136 -2.37 -11.34 11.41
N GLY A 137 -2.27 -12.68 11.37
CA GLY A 137 -2.61 -13.50 10.20
C GLY A 137 -1.90 -13.09 8.91
N GLY A 138 -2.50 -13.38 7.76
CA GLY A 138 -1.97 -12.99 6.44
C GLY A 138 -1.90 -11.47 6.24
N TYR A 139 -2.88 -10.73 6.75
CA TYR A 139 -2.95 -9.27 6.63
C TYR A 139 -1.83 -8.54 7.37
N TRP A 140 -1.28 -9.11 8.44
CA TRP A 140 -0.12 -8.54 9.12
C TRP A 140 1.15 -8.60 8.29
N LYS A 141 1.36 -9.71 7.56
CA LYS A 141 2.48 -9.81 6.64
C LYS A 141 2.36 -8.77 5.52
N GLU A 142 1.14 -8.61 4.98
CA GLU A 142 0.86 -7.58 3.99
C GLU A 142 1.11 -6.16 4.54
N LEU A 143 0.69 -5.87 5.78
CA LEU A 143 0.95 -4.59 6.44
C LEU A 143 2.45 -4.32 6.60
N LEU A 144 3.22 -5.31 7.06
CA LEU A 144 4.68 -5.19 7.19
C LEU A 144 5.34 -4.94 5.83
N ASP A 145 4.93 -5.64 4.78
CA ASP A 145 5.49 -5.46 3.44
C ASP A 145 5.14 -4.07 2.87
N ARG A 146 3.91 -3.57 3.10
CA ARG A 146 3.54 -2.18 2.75
C ARG A 146 4.37 -1.16 3.52
N ILE A 147 4.59 -1.35 4.83
CA ILE A 147 5.44 -0.45 5.64
C ILE A 147 6.87 -0.45 5.11
N ARG A 148 7.43 -1.63 4.81
CA ARG A 148 8.78 -1.76 4.25
C ARG A 148 8.90 -1.09 2.88
N ASP A 149 7.90 -1.22 2.02
CA ASP A 149 7.88 -0.54 0.72
C ASP A 149 7.79 0.99 0.84
N ILE A 150 7.00 1.49 1.80
CA ILE A 150 6.96 2.92 2.13
C ILE A 150 8.33 3.39 2.63
N ARG A 151 8.96 2.66 3.57
CA ARG A 151 10.31 2.97 4.10
C ARG A 151 11.39 2.96 3.02
N SER A 152 11.33 2.01 2.08
CA SER A 152 12.29 1.90 0.98
C SER A 152 12.03 2.86 -0.17
N SER A 153 10.89 3.54 -0.19
CA SER A 153 10.67 4.59 -1.17
C SER A 153 11.78 5.63 -1.04
N GLU A 154 12.44 5.97 -2.16
CA GLU A 154 13.65 6.80 -2.14
C GLU A 154 13.45 8.06 -1.30
N LYS A 155 12.29 8.74 -1.42
CA LYS A 155 11.97 9.94 -0.64
C LYS A 155 11.92 9.72 0.88
N VAL A 156 11.35 8.61 1.35
CA VAL A 156 11.25 8.30 2.78
C VAL A 156 12.58 7.78 3.29
N MET A 157 13.25 6.92 2.51
CA MET A 157 14.63 6.50 2.75
C MET A 157 15.52 7.72 2.94
N TYR A 158 15.52 8.69 2.01
CA TYR A 158 16.28 9.93 2.14
C TYR A 158 15.97 10.66 3.45
N ARG A 159 14.71 10.76 3.86
CA ARG A 159 14.34 11.44 5.12
C ARG A 159 14.80 10.67 6.36
N GLN A 160 14.64 9.35 6.41
CA GLN A 160 15.06 8.52 7.54
C GLN A 160 16.59 8.43 7.65
N VAL A 161 17.29 8.36 6.51
CA VAL A 161 18.73 8.54 6.42
C VAL A 161 19.03 9.92 7.04
N LEU A 162 18.49 11.01 6.50
CA LEU A 162 18.75 12.35 7.05
C LEU A 162 18.52 12.44 8.58
N ASP A 163 17.44 11.88 9.11
CA ASP A 163 17.14 11.94 10.56
C ASP A 163 18.18 11.17 11.40
N ILE A 164 18.64 10.00 10.95
CA ILE A 164 19.63 9.19 11.67
C ILE A 164 21.05 9.74 11.46
N TYR A 165 21.41 10.11 10.23
CA TYR A 165 22.74 10.63 9.92
C TYR A 165 22.94 12.06 10.38
N ALA A 166 21.88 12.84 10.57
CA ALA A 166 21.98 14.12 11.27
C ALA A 166 22.47 13.98 12.71
N THR A 167 22.46 12.76 13.29
CA THR A 167 23.10 12.48 14.59
C THR A 167 24.61 12.28 14.48
N ALA A 168 25.16 12.08 13.28
CA ALA A 168 26.59 11.95 13.08
C ALA A 168 27.30 13.28 13.35
N ILE A 169 28.48 13.21 13.97
CA ILE A 169 29.22 14.41 14.40
C ILE A 169 29.65 15.27 13.20
N ASP A 170 30.00 14.61 12.10
CA ASP A 170 30.53 15.22 10.87
C ASP A 170 29.45 15.48 9.81
N TYR A 171 28.17 15.37 10.16
CA TYR A 171 27.09 15.61 9.21
C TYR A 171 26.88 17.10 8.92
N ASP A 172 26.99 17.46 7.66
CA ASP A 172 26.54 18.75 7.12
C ASP A 172 25.62 18.50 5.92
N PRO A 173 24.33 18.92 5.96
CA PRO A 173 23.36 18.70 4.88
C PRO A 173 23.75 19.34 3.55
N ARG A 174 24.66 20.32 3.55
CA ARG A 174 25.11 21.04 2.36
C ARG A 174 26.50 20.60 1.88
N SER A 175 27.15 19.69 2.59
CA SER A 175 28.47 19.21 2.21
C SER A 175 28.39 18.20 1.05
N GLU A 176 29.42 18.23 0.19
CA GLU A 176 29.60 17.22 -0.85
C GLU A 176 29.76 15.81 -0.25
N VAL A 177 30.38 15.73 0.93
CA VAL A 177 30.59 14.49 1.69
C VAL A 177 29.26 13.81 2.03
N SER A 178 28.25 14.56 2.47
CA SER A 178 26.91 14.02 2.72
C SER A 178 26.30 13.46 1.42
N ILE A 179 26.35 14.21 0.32
CA ILE A 179 25.80 13.77 -0.98
C ILE A 179 26.49 12.50 -1.46
N GLU A 180 27.81 12.42 -1.33
CA GLU A 180 28.61 11.24 -1.68
C GLU A 180 28.24 10.03 -0.81
N PHE A 181 28.11 10.23 0.50
CA PHE A 181 27.64 9.20 1.42
C PHE A 181 26.30 8.59 0.99
N PHE A 182 25.30 9.42 0.64
CA PHE A 182 23.99 8.92 0.19
C PHE A 182 24.11 8.05 -1.06
N LYS A 183 24.95 8.47 -2.03
CA LYS A 183 25.20 7.69 -3.25
C LYS A 183 25.84 6.34 -2.94
N ILE A 184 26.81 6.32 -2.02
CA ILE A 184 27.48 5.09 -1.59
C ILE A 184 26.47 4.13 -0.96
N VAL A 185 25.66 4.60 0.01
CA VAL A 185 24.66 3.77 0.70
C VAL A 185 23.63 3.23 -0.29
N GLN A 186 23.08 4.09 -1.16
CA GLN A 186 22.11 3.68 -2.17
C GLN A 186 22.69 2.59 -3.09
N ASN A 187 23.88 2.82 -3.65
CA ASN A 187 24.50 1.87 -4.57
C ASN A 187 24.85 0.54 -3.89
N LYS A 188 25.32 0.56 -2.64
CA LYS A 188 25.58 -0.68 -1.87
C LYS A 188 24.30 -1.48 -1.64
N LEU A 189 23.20 -0.84 -1.29
CA LEU A 189 21.92 -1.51 -1.06
C LEU A 189 21.31 -2.08 -2.34
N HIS A 190 21.35 -1.34 -3.45
CA HIS A 190 20.93 -1.84 -4.77
C HIS A 190 21.80 -3.04 -5.20
N PHE A 191 23.12 -2.91 -5.05
CA PHE A 191 24.03 -3.98 -5.46
C PHE A 191 23.84 -5.25 -4.62
N ALA A 192 23.66 -5.11 -3.31
CA ALA A 192 23.35 -6.25 -2.44
C ALA A 192 21.99 -6.89 -2.76
N ALA A 193 20.99 -6.12 -3.20
CA ALA A 193 19.67 -6.68 -3.49
C ALA A 193 19.61 -7.46 -4.81
N HIS A 194 20.34 -7.02 -5.84
CA HIS A 194 20.17 -7.54 -7.20
C HIS A 194 21.43 -7.44 -8.09
N GLY A 195 22.62 -7.25 -7.50
CA GLY A 195 23.92 -7.30 -8.19
C GLY A 195 24.25 -6.11 -9.10
N HIS A 196 23.47 -5.03 -9.06
CA HIS A 196 23.65 -3.85 -9.91
C HIS A 196 23.50 -2.58 -9.09
N THR A 197 24.23 -1.51 -9.44
CA THR A 197 23.95 -0.16 -8.93
C THR A 197 22.65 0.39 -9.51
N ALA A 198 22.08 1.43 -8.91
CA ALA A 198 20.86 2.07 -9.42
C ALA A 198 21.00 2.54 -10.87
N ALA A 199 22.19 3.05 -11.25
CA ALA A 199 22.47 3.51 -12.61
C ALA A 199 22.54 2.35 -13.61
N GLU A 200 23.17 1.23 -13.23
CA GLU A 200 23.26 0.02 -14.05
C GLU A 200 21.88 -0.58 -14.30
N VAL A 201 21.02 -0.67 -13.27
CA VAL A 201 19.64 -1.14 -13.42
C VAL A 201 18.89 -0.35 -14.49
N ILE A 202 18.91 0.99 -14.42
CA ILE A 202 18.22 1.83 -15.40
C ILE A 202 18.82 1.63 -16.79
N TYR A 203 20.15 1.64 -16.90
CA TYR A 203 20.82 1.56 -18.19
C TYR A 203 20.56 0.23 -18.91
N GLU A 204 20.56 -0.88 -18.17
CA GLU A 204 20.36 -2.22 -18.71
C GLU A 204 18.89 -2.58 -18.93
N ARG A 205 17.99 -2.14 -18.03
CA ARG A 205 16.59 -2.57 -18.04
C ARG A 205 15.65 -1.63 -18.80
N ALA A 206 16.01 -0.35 -19.00
CA ALA A 206 15.21 0.56 -19.80
C ALA A 206 15.25 0.18 -21.31
N ASP A 207 14.11 -0.24 -21.85
CA ASP A 207 14.01 -0.68 -23.24
C ASP A 207 12.62 -0.39 -23.84
N ALA A 208 12.56 0.49 -24.84
CA ALA A 208 11.31 0.88 -25.50
C ALA A 208 10.59 -0.24 -26.27
N ASN A 209 11.23 -1.39 -26.47
CA ASN A 209 10.63 -2.56 -27.12
C ASN A 209 9.93 -3.49 -26.13
N ARG A 210 10.19 -3.34 -24.82
CA ARG A 210 9.52 -4.12 -23.78
C ARG A 210 8.19 -3.48 -23.41
N HIS A 211 7.26 -4.31 -22.93
CA HIS A 211 6.00 -3.83 -22.37
C HIS A 211 6.28 -2.78 -21.29
N MET A 212 5.63 -1.62 -21.38
CA MET A 212 5.81 -0.46 -20.49
C MET A 212 7.30 -0.11 -20.26
N MET A 213 8.12 -0.20 -21.30
CA MET A 213 9.58 0.02 -21.26
C MET A 213 10.39 -0.89 -20.33
N GLY A 214 9.81 -1.97 -19.83
CA GLY A 214 10.41 -2.83 -18.82
C GLY A 214 10.20 -2.36 -17.38
N LEU A 215 9.39 -1.32 -17.15
CA LEU A 215 8.98 -0.95 -15.79
C LEU A 215 7.99 -1.99 -15.24
N THR A 216 8.18 -2.35 -13.98
CA THR A 216 7.34 -3.27 -13.20
C THR A 216 6.42 -2.52 -12.24
N SER A 217 6.75 -1.28 -11.88
CA SER A 217 5.97 -0.44 -10.96
C SER A 217 5.99 1.03 -11.40
N PHE A 218 4.82 1.65 -11.55
CA PHE A 218 4.64 3.08 -11.82
C PHE A 218 3.20 3.49 -11.48
N LYS A 219 2.94 4.79 -11.42
CA LYS A 219 1.60 5.32 -11.13
C LYS A 219 0.86 5.67 -12.41
N GLY A 220 -0.42 5.28 -12.49
CA GLY A 220 -1.29 5.55 -13.64
C GLY A 220 -1.24 4.45 -14.70
N ASP A 221 -1.89 4.69 -15.84
CA ASP A 221 -2.08 3.68 -16.89
C ASP A 221 -0.82 3.48 -17.76
N HIS A 222 0.03 4.51 -17.85
CA HIS A 222 1.26 4.49 -18.63
C HIS A 222 2.43 5.11 -17.84
N PRO A 223 3.66 4.58 -18.00
CA PRO A 223 4.83 5.13 -17.32
C PRO A 223 5.14 6.53 -17.82
N THR A 224 5.57 7.41 -16.92
CA THR A 224 6.05 8.75 -17.27
C THR A 224 7.57 8.78 -17.44
N LEU A 225 8.11 9.85 -18.02
CA LEU A 225 9.55 10.03 -18.10
C LEU A 225 10.21 10.04 -16.72
N ARG A 226 9.49 10.53 -15.70
CA ARG A 226 9.96 10.51 -14.32
C ARG A 226 10.08 9.08 -13.82
N ASP A 227 9.11 8.22 -14.13
CA ASP A 227 9.12 6.82 -13.72
C ASP A 227 10.27 6.05 -14.38
N ALA A 228 10.57 6.35 -15.66
CA ALA A 228 11.68 5.73 -16.39
C ALA A 228 13.08 6.11 -15.82
N LYS A 229 13.17 7.14 -14.96
CA LYS A 229 14.41 7.56 -14.32
C LYS A 229 14.61 6.98 -12.92
N ILE A 230 13.68 6.17 -12.43
CA ILE A 230 13.73 5.60 -11.08
C ILE A 230 14.13 4.12 -11.19
N ALA A 231 15.28 3.76 -10.61
CA ALA A 231 15.81 2.38 -10.69
C ALA A 231 14.86 1.35 -10.07
N LYS A 232 14.24 1.70 -8.93
CA LYS A 232 13.25 0.88 -8.21
C LYS A 232 12.12 0.38 -9.13
N ASN A 233 11.71 1.19 -10.11
CA ASN A 233 10.61 0.86 -11.01
C ASN A 233 10.93 -0.24 -12.03
N TYR A 234 12.20 -0.66 -12.14
CA TYR A 234 12.65 -1.74 -13.02
C TYR A 234 12.95 -3.05 -12.26
N LEU A 235 12.72 -3.07 -10.95
CA LEU A 235 13.03 -4.21 -10.08
C LEU A 235 11.90 -5.24 -10.09
N SER A 236 12.25 -6.51 -10.04
CA SER A 236 11.24 -7.58 -9.87
C SER A 236 10.60 -7.50 -8.47
N GLU A 237 9.47 -8.18 -8.26
CA GLU A 237 8.85 -8.24 -6.93
C GLU A 237 9.79 -8.88 -5.88
N GLU A 238 10.61 -9.84 -6.30
CA GLU A 238 11.63 -10.48 -5.46
C GLU A 238 12.78 -9.51 -5.14
N ASP A 239 13.33 -8.83 -6.16
CA ASP A 239 14.38 -7.80 -6.00
C ASP A 239 13.91 -6.71 -5.02
N LEU A 240 12.66 -6.25 -5.17
CA LEU A 240 12.04 -5.23 -4.31
C LEU A 240 11.90 -5.73 -2.88
N LYS A 241 11.44 -6.97 -2.67
CA LYS A 241 11.33 -7.56 -1.34
C LYS A 241 12.70 -7.65 -0.65
N VAL A 242 13.73 -8.10 -1.35
CA VAL A 242 15.10 -8.15 -0.80
C VAL A 242 15.59 -6.74 -0.44
N LEU A 243 15.51 -5.80 -1.39
CA LEU A 243 15.91 -4.41 -1.18
C LEU A 243 15.19 -3.78 0.02
N ASN A 244 13.87 -3.93 0.10
CA ASN A 244 13.04 -3.38 1.16
C ASN A 244 13.45 -3.94 2.55
N ASN A 245 13.78 -5.23 2.63
CA ASN A 245 14.24 -5.85 3.88
C ASN A 245 15.65 -5.40 4.27
N LEU A 246 16.59 -5.31 3.33
CA LEU A 246 17.95 -4.82 3.59
C LEU A 246 17.93 -3.37 4.08
N VAL A 247 17.14 -2.51 3.42
CA VAL A 247 16.94 -1.12 3.82
C VAL A 247 16.37 -1.04 5.23
N SER A 248 15.31 -1.81 5.54
CA SER A 248 14.72 -1.83 6.88
C SER A 248 15.74 -2.28 7.94
N GLY A 249 16.44 -3.39 7.71
CA GLY A 249 17.41 -3.92 8.67
C GLY A 249 18.57 -2.95 8.95
N TYR A 250 19.05 -2.25 7.92
CA TYR A 250 20.08 -1.24 8.08
C TYR A 250 19.61 -0.07 8.95
N PHE A 251 18.39 0.42 8.73
CA PHE A 251 17.86 1.52 9.53
C PHE A 251 17.58 1.12 10.97
N ASP A 252 17.02 -0.06 11.20
CA ASP A 252 16.74 -0.53 12.55
C ASP A 252 18.04 -0.66 13.36
N PHE A 253 19.14 -1.07 12.71
CA PHE A 253 20.47 -1.05 13.32
C PHE A 253 20.95 0.38 13.65
N ALA A 254 20.84 1.29 12.69
CA ALA A 254 21.32 2.66 12.83
C ALA A 254 20.54 3.41 13.92
N GLU A 255 19.23 3.18 14.03
CA GLU A 255 18.36 3.68 15.09
C GLU A 255 18.80 3.17 16.47
N VAL A 256 19.15 1.87 16.58
CA VAL A 256 19.71 1.31 17.84
C VAL A 256 21.02 1.99 18.24
N GLN A 257 21.91 2.34 17.30
CA GLN A 257 23.14 3.06 17.64
C GLN A 257 22.84 4.47 18.16
N ALA A 258 21.92 5.19 17.51
CA ALA A 258 21.48 6.51 17.93
C ALA A 258 20.82 6.47 19.32
N MET A 259 19.92 5.52 19.58
CA MET A 259 19.30 5.31 20.90
C MET A 259 20.32 5.01 22.00
N LYS A 260 21.42 4.31 21.67
CA LYS A 260 22.52 4.03 22.61
C LYS A 260 23.46 5.22 22.82
N HIS A 261 23.19 6.37 22.20
CA HIS A 261 23.97 7.61 22.31
C HIS A 261 25.45 7.38 21.97
N ARG A 262 25.72 6.44 21.05
CA ARG A 262 27.07 6.20 20.56
C ARG A 262 27.41 7.29 19.56
N THR A 263 28.55 7.93 19.78
CA THR A 263 29.10 8.91 18.84
C THR A 263 29.52 8.19 17.56
N MET A 264 28.90 8.56 16.45
CA MET A 264 29.15 7.97 15.13
C MET A 264 29.59 9.05 14.15
N TYR A 265 30.47 8.69 13.22
CA TYR A 265 30.82 9.46 12.04
C TYR A 265 30.19 8.83 10.79
N MET A 266 30.02 9.60 9.72
CA MET A 266 29.44 9.11 8.46
C MET A 266 30.17 7.86 7.92
N LYS A 267 31.50 7.81 8.05
CA LYS A 267 32.30 6.63 7.64
C LYS A 267 31.96 5.37 8.45
N ASP A 268 31.63 5.50 9.72
CA ASP A 268 31.39 4.36 10.62
C ASP A 268 30.11 3.66 10.18
N TYR A 269 29.12 4.42 9.75
CA TYR A 269 27.88 3.88 9.20
C TYR A 269 28.05 3.16 7.87
N ILE A 270 29.00 3.57 7.01
CA ILE A 270 29.36 2.81 5.80
C ILE A 270 30.00 1.47 6.21
N GLN A 271 30.92 1.48 7.18
CA GLN A 271 31.56 0.26 7.66
C GLN A 271 30.55 -0.71 8.27
N HIS A 272 29.55 -0.20 8.99
CA HIS A 272 28.47 -1.03 9.51
C HIS A 272 27.57 -1.58 8.43
N LEU A 273 27.24 -0.79 7.41
CA LEU A 273 26.50 -1.28 6.24
C LEU A 273 27.24 -2.46 5.61
N ASP A 274 28.55 -2.31 5.38
CA ASP A 274 29.38 -3.37 4.80
C ASP A 274 29.43 -4.62 5.68
N ALA A 275 29.50 -4.47 7.01
CA ALA A 275 29.45 -5.59 7.93
C ALA A 275 28.10 -6.33 7.89
N ILE A 276 26.99 -5.59 7.83
CA ILE A 276 25.63 -6.17 7.74
C ILE A 276 25.48 -6.94 6.43
N LEU A 277 25.79 -6.31 5.30
CA LEU A 277 25.68 -6.93 3.98
C LEU A 277 26.58 -8.17 3.84
N SER A 278 27.81 -8.11 4.38
CA SER A 278 28.71 -9.27 4.39
C SER A 278 28.17 -10.42 5.24
N SER A 279 27.56 -10.11 6.39
CA SER A 279 27.04 -11.13 7.31
C SER A 279 25.83 -11.88 6.75
N THR A 280 25.09 -11.28 5.81
CA THR A 280 23.96 -11.91 5.11
C THR A 280 24.39 -12.73 3.90
N GLY A 281 25.68 -12.76 3.57
CA GLY A 281 26.23 -13.48 2.42
C GLY A 281 26.14 -12.72 1.09
N GLU A 282 25.76 -11.44 1.12
CA GLU A 282 25.63 -10.62 -0.08
C GLU A 282 26.99 -10.13 -0.59
N GLN A 283 27.09 -9.97 -1.91
CA GLN A 283 28.30 -9.41 -2.51
C GLN A 283 28.39 -7.91 -2.24
N LEU A 284 29.53 -7.46 -1.73
CA LEU A 284 29.79 -6.04 -1.56
C LEU A 284 30.12 -5.38 -2.89
N LEU A 285 29.55 -4.18 -3.10
CA LEU A 285 29.95 -3.32 -4.19
C LEU A 285 31.40 -2.85 -3.98
N ASN A 286 32.29 -3.26 -4.89
CA ASN A 286 33.66 -2.77 -4.97
C ASN A 286 33.75 -1.62 -5.97
N GLY A 287 34.00 -0.40 -5.49
CA GLY A 287 34.08 0.81 -6.33
C GLY A 287 32.71 1.46 -6.60
N CYS A 288 32.56 2.09 -7.77
CA CYS A 288 31.41 2.95 -8.10
C CYS A 288 30.42 2.34 -9.12
N GLY A 289 30.62 1.08 -9.50
CA GLY A 289 29.94 0.45 -10.64
C GLY A 289 30.56 0.82 -11.99
N THR A 290 29.96 0.33 -13.07
CA THR A 290 30.45 0.46 -14.46
C THR A 290 29.73 1.56 -15.24
N VAL A 291 28.52 1.93 -14.83
CA VAL A 291 27.67 2.93 -15.52
C VAL A 291 27.51 4.19 -14.66
N SER A 292 27.77 5.35 -15.27
CA SER A 292 27.53 6.63 -14.61
C SER A 292 26.04 7.01 -14.59
N HIS A 293 25.64 7.80 -13.59
CA HIS A 293 24.28 8.34 -13.50
C HIS A 293 23.88 9.12 -14.77
N GLY A 294 24.78 9.90 -15.35
CA GLY A 294 24.52 10.64 -16.59
C GLY A 294 24.18 9.72 -17.77
N GLN A 295 24.94 8.64 -17.94
CA GLN A 295 24.68 7.64 -18.99
C GLN A 295 23.33 6.94 -18.78
N ALA A 296 23.00 6.58 -17.54
CA ALA A 296 21.71 5.96 -17.21
C ALA A 296 20.53 6.90 -17.51
N MET A 297 20.62 8.17 -17.11
CA MET A 297 19.57 9.17 -17.37
C MET A 297 19.39 9.43 -18.87
N GLU A 298 20.48 9.56 -19.62
CA GLU A 298 20.41 9.76 -21.07
C GLU A 298 19.80 8.54 -21.78
N LYS A 299 20.15 7.33 -21.34
CA LYS A 299 19.57 6.08 -21.84
C LYS A 299 18.07 6.02 -21.56
N ALA A 300 17.63 6.27 -20.33
CA ALA A 300 16.21 6.30 -19.97
C ALA A 300 15.42 7.32 -20.80
N GLU A 301 15.94 8.54 -20.98
CA GLU A 301 15.30 9.56 -21.83
C GLU A 301 15.18 9.13 -23.29
N LYS A 302 16.23 8.53 -23.86
CA LYS A 302 16.24 8.06 -25.24
C LYS A 302 15.22 6.94 -25.44
N GLU A 303 15.16 5.97 -24.54
CA GLU A 303 14.19 4.88 -24.63
C GLU A 303 12.76 5.38 -24.39
N TYR A 304 12.56 6.31 -23.46
CA TYR A 304 11.24 6.90 -23.21
C TYR A 304 10.69 7.60 -24.45
N ARG A 305 11.52 8.42 -25.12
CA ARG A 305 11.10 9.08 -26.38
C ARG A 305 10.71 8.09 -27.47
N LYS A 306 11.39 6.94 -27.57
CA LYS A 306 11.03 5.89 -28.53
C LYS A 306 9.70 5.22 -28.16
N PHE A 307 9.46 4.97 -26.87
CA PHE A 307 8.24 4.37 -26.36
C PHE A 307 7.04 5.30 -26.54
N ASP A 308 7.18 6.56 -26.14
CA ASP A 308 6.15 7.60 -26.26
C ASP A 308 5.66 7.74 -27.70
N VAL A 309 6.58 7.78 -28.68
CA VAL A 309 6.24 7.83 -30.11
C VAL A 309 5.49 6.58 -30.61
N ARG A 310 5.68 5.41 -29.97
CA ARG A 310 4.99 4.16 -30.35
C ARG A 310 3.63 4.00 -29.69
N THR A 311 3.46 4.55 -28.49
CA THR A 311 2.24 4.41 -27.68
C THR A 311 1.20 5.50 -27.99
N LEU A 312 1.54 6.49 -28.84
CA LEU A 312 0.61 7.52 -29.32
C LEU A 312 -0.69 6.89 -29.84
N SER A 313 -1.83 7.36 -29.33
CA SER A 313 -3.14 6.98 -29.83
C SER A 313 -3.31 7.41 -31.31
N PRO A 314 -4.23 6.78 -32.07
CA PRO A 314 -4.51 7.18 -33.45
C PRO A 314 -4.85 8.68 -33.59
N VAL A 315 -5.47 9.27 -32.56
CA VAL A 315 -5.83 10.70 -32.51
C VAL A 315 -4.59 11.57 -32.36
N GLU A 316 -3.65 11.18 -31.48
CA GLU A 316 -2.41 11.92 -31.24
C GLU A 316 -1.43 11.76 -32.41
N GLN A 317 -1.39 10.59 -33.06
CA GLN A 317 -0.69 10.40 -34.33
C GLN A 317 -1.23 11.31 -35.43
N ALA A 318 -2.55 11.34 -35.62
CA ALA A 318 -3.19 12.23 -36.60
C ALA A 318 -2.92 13.71 -36.30
N TYR A 319 -2.89 14.11 -35.03
CA TYR A 319 -2.56 15.46 -34.61
C TYR A 319 -1.09 15.83 -34.94
N LEU A 320 -0.13 14.94 -34.63
CA LEU A 320 1.29 15.15 -34.90
C LEU A 320 1.61 15.17 -36.40
N ASP A 321 0.95 14.33 -37.19
CA ASP A 321 1.09 14.33 -38.64
C ASP A 321 0.58 15.62 -39.27
N ASN A 322 -0.54 16.16 -38.76
CA ASN A 322 -1.03 17.48 -39.16
C ASN A 322 -0.03 18.60 -38.84
N ILE A 323 0.61 18.57 -37.65
CA ILE A 323 1.66 19.53 -37.29
C ILE A 323 2.88 19.42 -38.22
N LYS A 324 3.32 18.20 -38.57
CA LYS A 324 4.43 17.99 -39.51
C LYS A 324 4.12 18.52 -40.90
N ILE A 325 2.88 18.31 -41.38
CA ILE A 325 2.41 18.84 -42.68
C ILE A 325 2.40 20.37 -42.66
N LEU A 326 1.89 20.99 -41.59
CA LEU A 326 1.89 22.43 -41.41
C LEU A 326 3.30 23.01 -41.39
N ASN A 327 4.23 22.41 -40.64
CA ASN A 327 5.62 22.84 -40.59
C ASN A 327 6.35 22.68 -41.93
N LYS A 328 6.06 21.63 -42.72
CA LYS A 328 6.57 21.50 -44.10
C LYS A 328 6.02 22.59 -45.01
N LYS A 329 4.73 22.94 -44.91
CA LYS A 329 4.12 24.05 -45.68
C LYS A 329 4.70 25.41 -45.33
N VAL A 330 5.09 25.63 -44.06
CA VAL A 330 5.75 26.86 -43.62
C VAL A 330 7.20 26.94 -44.11
N LYS A 331 7.94 25.82 -44.11
CA LYS A 331 9.32 25.77 -44.64
C LYS A 331 9.40 25.85 -46.17
N GLY A 332 8.39 25.40 -46.89
CA GLY A 332 8.30 25.51 -48.36
C GLY A 332 7.81 26.86 -48.89
N LYS A 333 7.54 27.83 -48.00
CA LYS A 333 7.11 29.20 -48.34
C LYS A 333 8.22 30.25 -48.12
N LYS A 334 9.48 29.85 -48.01
CA LYS A 334 10.62 30.77 -47.99
C LYS A 334 11.36 30.76 -49.32
#